data_AF-A0AAF0TYL5-F1
#
_entry.id   AF-A0AAF0TYL5-F1
#
_cell.length_a   1.000
_cell.length_b   1.000
_cell.length_c   1.000
_cell.angle_alpha   90.00
_cell.angle_beta   90.00
_cell.angle_gamma   90.00
#
_symmetry.space_group_name_H-M   'P 1'
#
loop_
_entity.id
_entity.type
_entity.pdbx_description
1 polymer ?
#
loop_
_entity_poly.entity_id
_entity_poly.type
_entity_poly.pdbx_seq_one_letter_code
_entity_poly.pdbx_strand_id
1 'polypeptide(L)'
;MELLKDYDVTIQYNPGKANIVADALCRKAVSMGSLAYLSVTKKPLAKEIQTLESTFMQLGISEKGMVLASIEVRATLIEEIKPKQFEDENLNELKEKTENVKAQETTLDADGVLSIKGRICVPRVDDVIQKLLAKSHGSRYSIHPGVTKMYRDLKLIY
;
A
#
# COMPACT_ATOMS: atom_id res chain seq x y z
N MET A 1 46.64 -23.39 40.69
CA MET A 1 46.55 -22.38 39.61
C MET A 1 45.74 -21.24 40.17
N GLU A 2 46.36 -20.11 40.46
CA GLU A 2 45.66 -18.90 40.92
C GLU A 2 45.05 -18.20 39.70
N LEU A 3 43.79 -17.78 39.79
CA LEU A 3 43.05 -17.15 38.70
C LEU A 3 42.97 -15.64 38.94
N LEU A 4 42.90 -14.83 37.88
CA LEU A 4 42.74 -13.37 37.97
C LEU A 4 41.51 -12.91 38.76
N LYS A 5 40.56 -13.82 39.03
CA LYS A 5 39.37 -13.57 39.84
C LYS A 5 39.66 -13.53 41.34
N ASP A 6 40.84 -14.01 41.75
CA ASP A 6 41.31 -14.06 43.15
C ASP A 6 42.03 -12.77 43.57
N TYR A 7 42.19 -11.81 42.65
CA TYR A 7 42.79 -10.49 42.89
C TYR A 7 41.78 -9.37 42.63
N ASP A 8 41.65 -8.44 43.58
CA ASP A 8 40.85 -7.22 43.43
C ASP A 8 41.65 -6.16 42.64
N VAL A 9 41.66 -6.30 41.31
CA VAL A 9 42.44 -5.44 40.41
C VAL A 9 41.54 -4.44 39.71
N THR A 10 41.78 -3.15 39.96
CA THR A 10 41.23 -2.07 39.13
C THR A 10 42.11 -1.90 37.89
N ILE A 11 41.63 -2.36 36.72
CA ILE A 11 42.35 -2.18 35.46
C ILE A 11 42.18 -0.73 34.98
N GLN A 12 43.22 0.08 35.10
CA GLN A 12 43.24 1.44 34.56
C GLN A 12 43.64 1.41 33.08
N TYR A 13 42.70 1.77 32.21
CA TYR A 13 42.90 1.82 30.76
C TYR A 13 43.67 3.09 30.36
N ASN A 14 44.80 2.91 29.68
CA ASN A 14 45.58 4.01 29.11
C ASN A 14 45.72 3.82 27.59
N PRO A 15 45.17 4.71 26.74
CA PRO A 15 45.30 4.59 25.28
C PRO A 15 46.77 4.61 24.85
N GLY A 16 47.18 3.76 23.90
CA GLY A 16 48.56 3.78 23.41
C GLY A 16 49.10 2.45 22.87
N LYS A 17 50.42 2.38 22.66
CA LYS A 17 51.11 1.26 21.98
C LYS A 17 50.88 -0.12 22.61
N ALA A 18 50.61 -0.20 23.92
CA ALA A 18 50.33 -1.47 24.59
C ALA A 18 48.86 -1.93 24.40
N ASN A 19 47.96 -1.01 24.05
CA ASN A 19 46.51 -1.26 23.93
C ASN A 19 46.01 -1.21 22.49
N ILE A 20 46.91 -1.35 21.50
CA ILE A 20 46.59 -1.26 20.06
C ILE A 20 45.43 -2.18 19.65
N VAL A 21 45.38 -3.39 20.20
CA VAL A 21 44.33 -4.38 19.88
C VAL A 21 42.99 -3.96 20.47
N ALA A 22 42.97 -3.53 21.74
CA ALA A 22 41.77 -3.02 22.39
C ALA A 22 41.26 -1.75 21.68
N ASP A 23 42.16 -0.81 21.38
CA ASP A 23 41.88 0.40 20.61
C ASP A 23 41.32 0.06 19.21
N ALA A 24 41.87 -0.96 18.53
CA ALA A 24 41.40 -1.41 17.21
C ALA A 24 40.02 -2.06 17.25
N LEU A 25 39.72 -2.84 18.28
CA LEU A 25 38.42 -3.47 18.48
C LEU A 25 37.36 -2.42 18.88
N CYS A 26 37.71 -1.48 19.75
CA CYS A 26 36.86 -0.33 20.09
C CYS A 26 36.51 0.50 18.85
N ARG A 27 37.46 0.73 17.93
CA ARG A 27 37.19 1.39 16.64
C ARG A 27 36.18 0.66 15.76
N LYS A 28 36.08 -0.67 15.84
CA LYS A 28 35.10 -1.45 15.07
C LYS A 28 33.68 -1.33 15.64
N ALA A 29 33.55 -1.21 16.96
CA ALA A 29 32.26 -0.93 17.62
C ALA A 29 31.83 0.54 17.45
N VAL A 30 32.78 1.48 17.44
CA VAL A 30 32.52 2.92 17.20
C VAL A 30 32.30 3.25 15.71
N SER A 31 32.44 2.27 14.80
CA SER A 31 31.87 2.33 13.45
C SER A 31 30.33 2.21 13.46
N MET A 32 29.69 2.97 14.35
CA MET A 32 28.27 3.33 14.33
C MET A 32 27.92 4.22 13.11
N GLY A 33 28.92 4.59 12.30
CA GLY A 33 28.76 5.18 10.97
C GLY A 33 28.80 4.17 9.82
N SER A 34 28.87 2.86 10.10
CA SER A 34 28.77 1.86 9.04
C SER A 34 27.35 1.87 8.50
N LEU A 35 27.18 2.39 7.28
CA LEU A 35 25.92 2.33 6.53
C LEU A 35 25.36 0.91 6.54
N ALA A 36 26.21 -0.12 6.51
CA ALA A 36 25.79 -1.52 6.58
C ALA A 36 25.07 -1.87 7.89
N TYR A 37 25.52 -1.36 9.04
CA TYR A 37 24.85 -1.59 10.34
C TYR A 37 23.51 -0.86 10.40
N LEU A 38 23.45 0.41 9.94
CA LEU A 38 22.19 1.16 9.83
C LEU A 38 21.22 0.50 8.84
N SER A 39 21.71 -0.03 7.71
CA SER A 39 20.88 -0.78 6.77
C SER A 39 20.32 -2.05 7.40
N VAL A 40 21.12 -2.78 8.19
CA VAL A 40 20.66 -4.01 8.87
C VAL A 40 19.62 -3.71 9.94
N THR A 41 19.81 -2.68 10.76
CA THR A 41 18.85 -2.30 11.81
C THR A 41 17.57 -1.68 11.26
N LYS A 42 17.63 -0.97 10.12
CA LYS A 42 16.45 -0.38 9.46
C LYS A 42 15.71 -1.31 8.49
N LYS A 43 16.25 -2.49 8.17
CA LYS A 43 15.58 -3.51 7.32
C LYS A 43 14.14 -3.86 7.74
N PRO A 44 13.81 -4.12 9.02
CA PRO A 44 12.42 -4.45 9.40
C PRO A 44 11.48 -3.27 9.12
N LEU A 45 11.88 -2.06 9.49
CA LEU A 45 11.10 -0.85 9.22
C LEU A 45 10.92 -0.61 7.71
N ALA A 46 11.97 -0.82 6.91
CA ALA A 46 11.88 -0.69 5.45
C ALA A 46 10.87 -1.70 4.84
N LYS A 47 10.81 -2.93 5.37
CA LYS A 47 9.81 -3.92 4.96
C LYS A 47 8.40 -3.51 5.34
N GLU A 48 8.18 -2.98 6.55
CA GLU A 48 6.87 -2.49 6.98
C GLU A 48 6.39 -1.32 6.11
N ILE A 49 7.27 -0.36 5.81
CA ILE A 49 7.00 0.76 4.92
C ILE A 49 6.65 0.28 3.51
N GLN A 50 7.42 -0.65 2.95
CA GLN A 50 7.12 -1.25 1.64
C GLN A 50 5.80 -2.02 1.63
N THR A 51 5.49 -2.72 2.73
CA THR A 51 4.23 -3.45 2.87
C THR A 51 3.06 -2.47 2.90
N LEU A 52 3.16 -1.39 3.69
CA LEU A 52 2.16 -0.32 3.73
C LEU A 52 1.96 0.33 2.35
N GLU A 53 3.06 0.59 1.64
CA GLU A 53 3.00 1.14 0.28
C GLU A 53 2.19 0.23 -0.65
N SER A 54 2.52 -1.06 -0.63
CA SER A 54 1.90 -2.05 -1.53
C SER A 54 0.43 -2.34 -1.22
N THR A 55 -0.06 -2.02 -0.02
CA THR A 55 -1.41 -2.44 0.41
C THR A 55 -2.49 -1.41 0.07
N PHE A 56 -2.27 -0.11 0.32
CA PHE A 56 -3.29 0.94 0.06
C PHE A 56 -2.75 2.38 0.12
N MET A 57 -1.43 2.57 0.24
CA MET A 57 -0.85 3.87 0.57
C MET A 57 0.25 4.23 -0.42
N GLN A 58 0.21 5.40 -1.04
CA GLN A 58 1.36 5.94 -1.74
C GLN A 58 2.24 6.71 -0.76
N LEU A 59 3.54 6.48 -0.86
CA LEU A 59 4.55 7.13 -0.03
C LEU A 59 5.45 8.01 -0.91
N GLY A 60 5.57 9.28 -0.55
CA GLY A 60 6.44 10.24 -1.21
C GLY A 60 7.38 10.93 -0.21
N ILE A 61 8.47 11.50 -0.70
CA ILE A 61 9.36 12.34 0.10
C ILE A 61 9.35 13.74 -0.52
N SER A 62 8.99 14.74 0.28
CA SER A 62 9.04 16.15 -0.12
C SER A 62 10.49 16.64 -0.20
N GLU A 63 10.76 17.69 -0.97
CA GLU A 63 12.06 18.38 -1.06
C GLU A 63 12.61 18.81 0.31
N LYS A 64 11.73 19.01 1.31
CA LYS A 64 12.10 19.34 2.70
C LYS A 64 12.41 18.11 3.57
N GLY A 65 12.46 16.91 3.00
CA GLY A 65 12.73 15.65 3.71
C GLY A 65 11.54 15.10 4.52
N MET A 66 10.34 15.63 4.32
CA MET A 66 9.12 15.15 4.99
C MET A 66 8.57 13.92 4.24
N VAL A 67 8.20 12.88 4.97
CA VAL A 67 7.47 11.73 4.42
C VAL A 67 6.01 12.11 4.25
N LEU A 68 5.52 12.06 3.01
CA LEU A 68 4.12 12.21 2.65
C LEU A 68 3.50 10.83 2.47
N ALA A 69 2.38 10.61 3.14
CA ALA A 69 1.58 9.40 2.99
C ALA A 69 0.22 9.80 2.45
N SER A 70 -0.14 9.31 1.26
CA SER A 70 -1.48 9.44 0.70
C SER A 70 -2.12 8.07 0.62
N ILE A 71 -3.30 7.90 1.19
CA ILE A 71 -4.06 6.66 1.03
C ILE A 71 -4.85 6.77 -0.26
N GLU A 72 -4.52 5.94 -1.25
CA GLU A 72 -5.30 5.83 -2.48
C GLU A 72 -6.25 4.64 -2.31
N VAL A 73 -7.54 4.93 -2.11
CA VAL A 73 -8.57 3.88 -2.06
C VAL A 73 -8.83 3.40 -3.48
N ARG A 74 -7.97 2.51 -3.98
CA ARG A 74 -8.27 1.77 -5.22
C ARG A 74 -9.38 0.78 -4.91
N ALA A 75 -10.56 1.03 -5.45
CA ALA A 75 -11.63 0.06 -5.37
C ALA A 75 -11.21 -1.17 -6.20
N THR A 76 -10.69 -2.21 -5.53
CA THR A 76 -10.40 -3.54 -6.14
C THR A 76 -11.57 -4.06 -6.95
N LEU A 77 -12.78 -3.62 -6.61
CA LEU A 77 -13.99 -3.94 -7.33
C LEU A 77 -14.05 -3.36 -8.76
N ILE A 78 -13.45 -2.19 -9.02
CA ILE A 78 -13.37 -1.61 -10.37
C ILE A 78 -12.41 -2.43 -11.22
N GLU A 79 -11.30 -2.91 -10.65
CA GLU A 79 -10.36 -3.80 -11.34
C GLU A 79 -11.00 -5.16 -11.67
N GLU A 80 -11.94 -5.64 -10.85
CA GLU A 80 -12.74 -6.84 -11.15
C GLU A 80 -13.85 -6.57 -12.18
N ILE A 81 -14.50 -5.40 -12.13
CA ILE A 81 -15.59 -5.01 -13.04
C ILE A 81 -15.07 -4.74 -14.44
N LYS A 82 -13.96 -4.00 -14.58
CA LYS A 82 -13.39 -3.55 -15.86
C LYS A 82 -13.22 -4.67 -16.90
N PRO A 83 -12.54 -5.79 -16.62
CA PRO A 83 -12.36 -6.85 -17.62
C PRO A 83 -13.71 -7.50 -17.99
N LYS A 84 -14.60 -7.62 -17.01
CA LYS A 84 -15.92 -8.26 -17.15
C LYS A 84 -16.96 -7.39 -17.84
N GLN A 85 -16.75 -6.07 -17.91
CA GLN A 85 -17.65 -5.15 -18.62
C GLN A 85 -17.81 -5.55 -20.08
N PHE A 86 -16.75 -6.04 -20.72
CA PHE A 86 -16.76 -6.39 -22.14
C PHE A 86 -17.19 -7.84 -22.41
N GLU A 87 -17.41 -8.63 -21.36
CA GLU A 87 -18.06 -9.95 -21.46
C GLU A 87 -19.59 -9.82 -21.53
N ASP A 88 -20.16 -8.71 -21.03
CA ASP A 88 -21.58 -8.42 -21.14
C ASP A 88 -21.90 -7.88 -22.54
N GLU A 89 -22.64 -8.66 -23.33
CA GLU A 89 -23.04 -8.30 -24.71
C GLU A 89 -23.70 -6.91 -24.76
N ASN A 90 -24.52 -6.54 -23.76
CA ASN A 90 -25.22 -5.26 -23.75
C ASN A 90 -24.25 -4.08 -23.55
N LEU A 91 -23.22 -4.26 -22.70
CA LEU A 91 -22.22 -3.24 -22.43
C LEU A 91 -21.21 -3.15 -23.56
N ASN A 92 -20.88 -4.27 -24.20
CA ASN A 92 -20.02 -4.29 -25.36
C ASN A 92 -20.68 -3.59 -26.57
N GLU A 93 -21.96 -3.87 -26.81
CA GLU A 93 -22.75 -3.12 -27.80
C GLU A 93 -22.78 -1.61 -27.50
N LEU A 94 -22.87 -1.25 -26.21
CA LEU A 94 -22.91 0.15 -25.79
C LEU A 94 -21.56 0.85 -26.04
N LYS A 95 -20.44 0.14 -25.84
CA LYS A 95 -19.10 0.61 -26.20
C LYS A 95 -18.99 0.87 -27.70
N GLU A 96 -19.39 -0.08 -28.55
CA GLU A 96 -19.36 0.08 -30.01
C GLU A 96 -20.25 1.24 -30.49
N LYS A 97 -21.42 1.43 -29.89
CA LYS A 97 -22.32 2.56 -30.19
C LYS A 97 -21.75 3.90 -29.75
N THR A 98 -20.89 3.91 -28.73
CA THR A 98 -20.19 5.11 -28.24
C THR A 98 -19.09 5.54 -29.21
N GLU A 99 -18.34 4.58 -29.78
CA GLU A 99 -17.35 4.84 -30.83
C GLU A 99 -17.98 5.42 -32.11
N ASN A 100 -19.28 5.14 -32.35
CA ASN A 100 -20.04 5.57 -33.52
C ASN A 100 -20.92 6.84 -33.31
N VAL A 101 -20.60 7.69 -32.32
CA VAL A 101 -21.04 9.11 -32.22
C VAL A 101 -22.50 9.34 -31.72
N LYS A 102 -23.20 8.36 -31.11
CA LYS A 102 -24.64 8.56 -30.77
C LYS A 102 -25.17 8.13 -29.40
N ALA A 103 -24.33 7.99 -28.39
CA ALA A 103 -24.82 7.79 -27.02
C ALA A 103 -24.41 9.00 -26.15
N GLN A 104 -25.35 9.95 -25.98
CA GLN A 104 -25.08 11.29 -25.41
C GLN A 104 -24.58 11.31 -23.95
N GLU A 105 -24.46 10.15 -23.28
CA GLU A 105 -24.09 10.09 -21.86
C GLU A 105 -23.21 8.88 -21.50
N THR A 106 -22.66 8.18 -22.50
CA THR A 106 -21.74 7.06 -22.28
C THR A 106 -20.30 7.51 -22.45
N THR A 107 -19.48 7.25 -21.45
CA THR A 107 -18.09 7.68 -21.38
C THR A 107 -17.19 6.49 -21.12
N LEU A 108 -16.13 6.37 -21.91
CA LEU A 108 -15.03 5.44 -21.65
C LEU A 108 -13.88 6.25 -21.06
N ASP A 109 -13.48 5.93 -19.84
CA ASP A 109 -12.38 6.63 -19.16
C ASP A 109 -11.01 6.25 -19.75
N ALA A 110 -9.95 7.01 -19.42
CA ALA A 110 -8.57 6.71 -19.80
C ALA A 110 -8.12 5.32 -19.33
N ASP A 111 -8.67 4.86 -18.20
CA ASP A 111 -8.47 3.52 -17.67
C ASP A 111 -9.32 2.46 -18.37
N GLY A 112 -10.09 2.78 -19.41
CA GLY A 112 -10.89 1.83 -20.18
C GLY A 112 -12.13 1.33 -19.44
N VAL A 113 -12.62 2.06 -18.43
CA VAL A 113 -13.85 1.72 -17.69
C VAL A 113 -15.04 2.40 -18.35
N LEU A 114 -16.08 1.63 -18.66
CA LEU A 114 -17.32 2.15 -19.23
C LEU A 114 -18.21 2.76 -18.13
N SER A 115 -18.71 3.96 -18.37
CA SER A 115 -19.62 4.67 -17.47
C SER A 115 -20.78 5.32 -18.21
N ILE A 116 -21.93 5.43 -17.56
CA ILE A 116 -23.14 6.12 -18.05
C ILE A 116 -23.49 7.22 -17.05
N LYS A 117 -23.60 8.47 -17.50
CA LYS A 117 -23.89 9.64 -16.63
C LYS A 117 -22.93 9.77 -15.44
N GLY A 118 -21.66 9.43 -15.63
CA GLY A 118 -20.64 9.45 -14.56
C GLY A 118 -20.76 8.31 -13.56
N ARG A 119 -21.49 7.23 -13.87
CA ARG A 119 -21.60 6.02 -13.06
C ARG A 119 -21.03 4.81 -13.77
N ILE A 120 -20.25 4.00 -13.08
CA ILE A 120 -19.57 2.82 -13.62
C ILE A 120 -20.58 1.72 -13.93
N CYS A 121 -20.57 1.23 -15.16
CA CYS A 121 -21.46 0.14 -15.56
C CYS A 121 -21.05 -1.18 -14.90
N VAL A 122 -21.94 -1.79 -14.13
CA VAL A 122 -21.66 -3.11 -13.54
C VAL A 122 -22.19 -4.19 -14.49
N PRO A 123 -21.33 -5.09 -15.01
CA PRO A 123 -21.76 -6.15 -15.91
C PRO A 123 -22.64 -7.16 -15.20
N ARG A 124 -23.58 -7.75 -15.95
CA ARG A 124 -24.45 -8.83 -15.49
C ARG A 124 -23.85 -10.20 -15.81
N VAL A 125 -22.56 -10.35 -15.53
CA VAL A 125 -21.83 -11.62 -15.68
C VAL A 125 -21.40 -12.13 -14.31
N ASP A 126 -21.34 -13.45 -14.18
CA ASP A 126 -20.98 -14.16 -12.95
C ASP A 126 -21.73 -13.66 -11.69
N ASP A 127 -20.99 -13.49 -10.60
CA ASP A 127 -21.42 -13.05 -9.28
C ASP A 127 -20.98 -11.59 -9.00
N VAL A 128 -20.65 -10.79 -10.02
CA VAL A 128 -20.10 -9.43 -9.86
C VAL A 128 -21.05 -8.53 -9.06
N ILE A 129 -22.35 -8.54 -9.38
CA ILE A 129 -23.36 -7.77 -8.64
C ILE A 129 -23.49 -8.26 -7.20
N GLN A 130 -23.41 -9.57 -6.96
CA GLN A 130 -23.49 -10.13 -5.61
C GLN A 130 -22.26 -9.74 -4.77
N LYS A 131 -21.07 -9.77 -5.38
CA LYS A 131 -19.82 -9.29 -4.75
C LYS A 131 -19.87 -7.81 -4.44
N LEU A 132 -20.39 -6.98 -5.35
CA LEU A 132 -20.63 -5.56 -5.12
C LEU A 132 -21.51 -5.36 -3.89
N LEU A 133 -22.69 -6.00 -3.87
CA LEU A 133 -23.63 -5.88 -2.75
C LEU A 133 -23.04 -6.40 -1.43
N ALA A 134 -22.32 -7.53 -1.46
CA ALA A 134 -21.68 -8.11 -0.29
C ALA A 134 -20.57 -7.21 0.28
N LYS A 135 -19.69 -6.67 -0.57
CA LYS A 135 -18.65 -5.72 -0.14
C LYS A 135 -19.25 -4.42 0.39
N SER A 136 -20.34 -3.92 -0.22
CA SER A 136 -21.03 -2.72 0.27
C SER A 136 -21.74 -2.93 1.60
N HIS A 137 -22.39 -4.08 1.79
CA HIS A 137 -23.06 -4.44 3.04
C HIS A 137 -22.07 -4.72 4.18
N GLY A 138 -20.91 -5.30 3.87
CA GLY A 138 -19.83 -5.61 4.82
C GLY A 138 -18.78 -4.52 5.00
N SER A 139 -18.96 -3.34 4.39
CA SER A 139 -17.97 -2.26 4.49
C SER A 139 -17.83 -1.80 5.95
N ARG A 140 -16.59 -1.81 6.47
CA ARG A 140 -16.26 -1.38 7.84
C ARG A 140 -16.65 0.08 8.13
N TYR A 141 -16.79 0.89 7.09
CA TYR A 141 -17.19 2.29 7.17
C TYR A 141 -18.71 2.46 7.17
N SER A 142 -19.47 1.39 6.93
CA SER A 142 -20.92 1.41 6.93
C SER A 142 -21.43 0.72 8.19
N ILE A 143 -21.88 1.51 9.16
CA ILE A 143 -22.59 1.00 10.34
C ILE A 143 -23.90 0.37 9.82
N HIS A 144 -23.88 -0.96 9.65
CA HIS A 144 -24.96 -1.82 9.17
C HIS A 144 -25.98 -1.09 8.27
N PRO A 145 -25.61 -0.76 7.03
CA PRO A 145 -26.48 0.00 6.16
C PRO A 145 -27.72 -0.83 5.84
N GLY A 146 -28.90 -0.31 6.19
CA GLY A 146 -30.14 -0.83 5.61
C GLY A 146 -30.09 -0.75 4.08
N VAL A 147 -30.87 -1.58 3.40
CA VAL A 147 -30.91 -1.69 1.93
C VAL A 147 -31.01 -0.34 1.20
N THR A 148 -31.76 0.61 1.76
CA THR A 148 -31.94 1.96 1.20
C THR A 148 -30.66 2.80 1.24
N LYS A 149 -29.88 2.69 2.33
CA LYS A 149 -28.61 3.41 2.47
C LYS A 149 -27.58 2.84 1.51
N MET A 150 -27.47 1.51 1.46
CA MET A 150 -26.58 0.81 0.53
C MET A 150 -26.87 1.18 -0.93
N TYR A 151 -28.15 1.20 -1.33
CA TYR A 151 -28.52 1.60 -2.70
C TYR A 151 -28.15 3.04 -3.02
N ARG A 152 -28.36 3.97 -2.07
CA ARG A 152 -27.97 5.38 -2.26
C ARG A 152 -26.46 5.52 -2.43
N ASP A 153 -25.69 4.83 -1.59
CA ASP A 153 -24.23 4.87 -1.63
C ASP A 153 -23.71 4.30 -2.96
N LEU A 154 -24.26 3.16 -3.40
CA LEU A 154 -23.90 2.52 -4.66
C LEU A 154 -24.25 3.38 -5.87
N LYS A 155 -25.45 3.98 -5.89
CA LYS A 155 -25.95 4.81 -7.00
C LYS A 155 -25.10 6.07 -7.26
N LEU A 156 -24.28 6.48 -6.31
CA LEU A 156 -23.34 7.60 -6.53
C LEU A 156 -22.19 7.20 -7.46
N ILE A 157 -21.85 5.91 -7.50
CA ILE A 157 -20.65 5.39 -8.16
C ILE A 157 -20.99 4.47 -9.33
N TYR A 158 -22.06 3.67 -9.22
CA TYR A 158 -22.47 2.62 -10.17
C TYR A 158 -23.88 2.85 -10.74
#